data_AF-A0A1V0URP9-F1
#
_entry.id   AF-A0A1V0URP9-F1
#
_cell.length_a   1.000
_cell.length_b   1.000
_cell.length_c   1.000
_cell.angle_alpha   90.00
_cell.angle_beta   90.00
_cell.angle_gamma   90.00
#
_symmetry.space_group_name_H-M   'P 1'
#
loop_
_entity.id
_entity.type
_entity.pdbx_description
1 polymer ?
#
loop_
_entity_poly.entity_id
_entity_poly.type
_entity_poly.pdbx_seq_one_letter_code
_entity_poly.pdbx_strand_id
1 'polypeptide(L)'
;MEMISFFFVFFLATICSLICKRYFPLFPMPILQVGLGILIGLFPSFDKFQFEPEIFLILIVAPLLFNEGKNVDLESIWKSKTNILLLSFILVILSVLVLGPYIHWLLPAIPLAACFAMAAALGPTDAVSVVSISKTVKIPGKTLHLLENEGLFNDASGLILLQTAVMALLYGSYSATGLISQLIISTLGGS
;
A
#
# COMPACT_ATOMS: atom_id res chain seq x y z
N MET A 1 5.64 -23.42 17.44
CA MET A 1 6.21 -24.28 16.37
C MET A 1 5.59 -23.98 15.00
N GLU A 2 4.31 -23.55 14.94
CA GLU A 2 3.63 -23.19 13.68
C GLU A 2 4.15 -21.92 13.00
N MET A 3 4.46 -20.85 13.76
CA MET A 3 4.95 -19.58 13.17
C MET A 3 6.27 -19.74 12.39
N ILE A 4 7.22 -20.53 12.92
CA ILE A 4 8.50 -20.84 12.26
C ILE A 4 8.26 -21.61 10.96
N SER A 5 7.31 -22.56 10.97
CA SER A 5 6.91 -23.30 9.77
C SER A 5 6.36 -22.37 8.69
N PHE A 6 5.51 -21.42 9.06
CA PHE A 6 4.99 -20.43 8.11
C PHE A 6 6.07 -19.52 7.54
N PHE A 7 6.98 -18.99 8.38
CA PHE A 7 8.14 -18.24 7.89
C PHE A 7 9.00 -19.06 6.93
N PHE A 8 9.24 -20.33 7.23
CA PHE A 8 9.99 -21.21 6.37
C PHE A 8 9.29 -21.46 5.03
N VAL A 9 7.97 -21.66 5.03
CA VAL A 9 7.19 -21.81 3.79
C VAL A 9 7.20 -20.51 2.97
N PHE A 10 7.04 -19.34 3.59
CA PHE A 10 7.14 -18.05 2.88
C PHE A 10 8.55 -17.82 2.32
N PHE A 11 9.59 -18.18 3.06
CA PHE A 11 10.97 -18.11 2.59
C PHE A 11 11.20 -19.06 1.41
N LEU A 12 10.69 -20.29 1.47
CA LEU A 12 10.78 -21.23 0.35
C LEU A 12 9.98 -20.74 -0.86
N ALA A 13 8.80 -20.18 -0.64
CA ALA A 13 7.96 -19.60 -1.69
C ALA A 13 8.65 -18.43 -2.40
N THR A 14 9.35 -17.55 -1.66
CA THR A 14 10.13 -16.46 -2.27
C THR A 14 11.29 -17.01 -3.10
N ILE A 15 12.01 -18.04 -2.64
CA ILE A 15 13.03 -18.73 -3.44
C ILE A 15 12.42 -19.37 -4.70
N CYS A 16 11.30 -20.07 -4.57
CA CYS A 16 10.58 -20.65 -5.70
C CYS A 16 10.15 -19.59 -6.71
N SER A 17 9.74 -18.39 -6.24
CA SER A 17 9.38 -17.28 -7.11
C SER A 17 10.58 -16.78 -7.95
N LEU A 18 11.80 -16.80 -7.39
CA LEU A 18 13.04 -16.49 -8.12
C LEU A 18 13.30 -17.48 -9.25
N ILE A 19 13.07 -18.76 -8.99
CA ILE A 19 13.21 -19.82 -10.00
C ILE A 19 12.12 -19.69 -11.06
N CYS A 20 10.87 -19.48 -10.66
CA CYS A 20 9.74 -19.30 -11.59
C CYS A 20 9.96 -18.09 -12.51
N LYS A 21 10.49 -16.99 -11.98
CA LYS A 21 10.81 -15.79 -12.77
C LYS A 21 11.81 -16.07 -13.89
N ARG A 22 12.72 -17.04 -13.70
CA ARG A 22 13.68 -17.46 -14.74
C ARG A 22 12.99 -18.18 -15.91
N TYR A 23 11.96 -18.98 -15.64
CA TYR A 23 11.21 -19.72 -16.67
C TYR A 23 10.07 -18.90 -17.28
N PHE A 24 9.52 -17.95 -16.53
CA PHE A 24 8.41 -17.10 -16.93
C PHE A 24 8.84 -15.61 -16.90
N PRO A 25 9.80 -15.19 -17.74
CA PRO A 25 10.38 -13.85 -17.67
C PRO A 25 9.36 -12.74 -17.98
N LEU A 26 8.30 -13.04 -18.76
CA LEU A 26 7.24 -12.10 -19.07
C LEU A 26 6.43 -11.63 -17.86
N PHE A 27 6.29 -12.44 -16.81
CA PHE A 27 5.43 -12.12 -15.68
C PHE A 27 6.19 -11.37 -14.58
N PRO A 28 5.71 -10.19 -14.12
CA PRO A 28 6.27 -9.51 -12.95
C PRO A 28 6.35 -10.43 -11.72
N MET A 29 7.40 -10.25 -10.92
CA MET A 29 7.61 -11.00 -9.67
C MET A 29 6.39 -11.00 -8.75
N PRO A 30 5.72 -9.85 -8.50
CA PRO A 30 4.57 -9.82 -7.60
C PRO A 30 3.43 -10.74 -8.05
N ILE A 31 3.17 -10.83 -9.36
CA ILE A 31 2.11 -11.69 -9.90
C ILE A 31 2.43 -13.17 -9.63
N LEU A 32 3.69 -13.57 -9.83
CA LEU A 32 4.13 -14.94 -9.52
C LEU A 32 4.01 -15.24 -8.01
N GLN A 33 4.33 -14.28 -7.15
CA GLN A 33 4.23 -14.43 -5.70
C GLN A 33 2.78 -14.53 -5.23
N VAL A 34 1.86 -13.73 -5.77
CA VAL A 34 0.42 -13.85 -5.49
C VAL A 34 -0.09 -15.22 -5.91
N GLY A 35 0.26 -15.69 -7.11
CA GLY A 35 -0.12 -17.01 -7.59
C GLY A 35 0.38 -18.14 -6.68
N LEU A 36 1.66 -18.10 -6.28
CA LEU A 36 2.23 -19.06 -5.34
C LEU A 36 1.56 -19.00 -3.96
N GLY A 37 1.26 -17.79 -3.47
CA GLY A 37 0.56 -17.58 -2.21
C GLY A 37 -0.84 -18.18 -2.22
N ILE A 38 -1.59 -18.02 -3.30
CA ILE A 38 -2.90 -18.66 -3.48
C ILE A 38 -2.77 -20.18 -3.46
N LEU A 39 -1.81 -20.75 -4.21
CA LEU A 39 -1.60 -22.20 -4.24
C LEU A 39 -1.24 -22.77 -2.87
N ILE A 40 -0.41 -22.07 -2.10
CA ILE A 40 -0.03 -22.46 -0.74
C ILE A 40 -1.23 -22.32 0.22
N GLY A 41 -2.02 -21.25 0.08
CA GLY A 41 -3.18 -20.97 0.92
C GLY A 41 -4.33 -21.96 0.76
N LEU A 42 -4.36 -22.73 -0.34
CA LEU A 42 -5.34 -23.80 -0.54
C LEU A 42 -5.04 -25.06 0.30
N PHE A 43 -3.88 -25.14 0.96
CA PHE A 43 -3.54 -26.29 1.81
C PHE A 43 -4.19 -26.16 3.20
N PRO A 44 -4.82 -27.23 3.73
CA PRO A 44 -5.52 -27.20 5.04
C PRO A 44 -4.64 -26.78 6.23
N SER A 45 -3.32 -26.97 6.12
CA SER A 45 -2.36 -26.52 7.12
C SER A 45 -2.35 -25.00 7.33
N PHE A 46 -2.88 -24.23 6.39
CA PHE A 46 -2.99 -22.77 6.45
C PHE A 46 -4.36 -22.27 6.94
N ASP A 47 -5.36 -23.14 7.15
CA ASP A 47 -6.69 -22.73 7.63
C ASP A 47 -6.67 -22.05 9.00
N LYS A 48 -5.66 -22.40 9.82
CA LYS A 48 -5.46 -21.83 11.17
C LYS A 48 -4.50 -20.65 11.19
N PHE A 49 -3.94 -20.26 10.04
CA PHE A 49 -3.02 -19.14 9.97
C PHE A 49 -3.79 -17.84 10.23
N GLN A 50 -3.63 -17.28 11.42
CA GLN A 50 -4.13 -15.95 11.73
C GLN A 50 -3.04 -14.92 11.44
N PHE A 51 -3.28 -14.13 10.41
CA PHE A 51 -2.43 -13.01 10.06
C PHE A 51 -2.80 -11.82 10.94
N GLU A 52 -1.84 -11.25 11.65
CA GLU A 52 -2.03 -10.07 12.49
C GLU A 52 -1.54 -8.82 11.73
N PRO A 53 -2.46 -7.99 11.19
CA PRO A 53 -2.08 -6.87 10.32
C PRO A 53 -1.18 -5.86 11.02
N GLU A 54 -1.36 -5.67 12.32
CA GLU A 54 -0.57 -4.74 13.13
C GLU A 54 0.92 -5.12 13.16
N ILE A 55 1.22 -6.41 13.35
CA ILE A 55 2.60 -6.91 13.31
C ILE A 55 3.21 -6.70 11.93
N PHE A 56 2.44 -6.95 10.85
CA PHE A 56 2.93 -6.72 9.49
C PHE A 56 3.20 -5.24 9.21
N LEU A 57 2.29 -4.34 9.61
CA LEU A 57 2.46 -2.90 9.45
C LEU A 57 3.70 -2.40 10.19
N ILE A 58 3.92 -2.86 11.43
CA ILE A 58 5.05 -2.41 12.26
C ILE A 58 6.38 -3.02 11.80
N LEU A 59 6.40 -4.31 11.47
CA LEU A 59 7.63 -5.05 11.21
C LEU A 59 8.10 -4.97 9.75
N ILE A 60 7.17 -4.79 8.81
CA ILE A 60 7.46 -4.75 7.36
C ILE A 60 7.23 -3.36 6.79
N VAL A 61 6.02 -2.82 6.91
CA VAL A 61 5.65 -1.57 6.22
C VAL A 61 6.39 -0.37 6.80
N ALA A 62 6.43 -0.21 8.12
CA ALA A 62 7.09 0.95 8.74
C ALA A 62 8.60 1.03 8.43
N PRO A 63 9.42 -0.05 8.55
CA PRO A 63 10.82 -0.02 8.14
C PRO A 63 11.02 0.25 6.65
N LEU A 64 10.13 -0.28 5.80
CA LEU A 64 10.19 -0.10 4.35
C LEU A 64 9.93 1.37 3.98
N LEU A 65 8.87 1.98 4.52
CA LEU A 65 8.57 3.41 4.37
C LEU A 65 9.68 4.30 4.94
N PHE A 66 10.27 3.92 6.08
CA PHE A 66 11.40 4.66 6.66
C PHE A 66 12.63 4.64 5.73
N ASN A 67 12.93 3.48 5.14
CA ASN A 67 14.03 3.33 4.20
C ASN A 67 13.80 4.10 2.89
N GLU A 68 12.56 4.12 2.40
CA GLU A 68 12.17 4.93 1.24
C GLU A 68 12.31 6.42 1.55
N GLY A 69 11.80 6.88 2.70
CA GLY A 69 11.90 8.27 3.15
C GLY A 69 13.34 8.77 3.31
N LYS A 70 14.29 7.89 3.62
CA LYS A 70 15.71 8.26 3.79
C LYS A 70 16.38 8.72 2.49
N ASN A 71 15.94 8.20 1.34
CA ASN A 71 16.57 8.48 0.04
C ASN A 71 15.94 9.68 -0.69
N VAL A 72 15.05 10.40 0.00
CA VAL A 72 14.28 11.50 -0.57
C VAL A 72 15.11 12.78 -0.66
N ASP A 73 15.15 13.36 -1.86
CA ASP A 73 15.70 14.70 -2.07
C ASP A 73 14.67 15.77 -1.69
N LEU A 74 14.83 16.32 -0.48
CA LEU A 74 14.01 17.40 0.06
C LEU A 74 13.99 18.64 -0.86
N GLU A 75 15.09 18.97 -1.52
CA GLU A 75 15.15 20.17 -2.38
C GLU A 75 14.29 19.99 -3.64
N SER A 76 14.27 18.78 -4.20
CA SER A 76 13.41 18.40 -5.31
C SER A 76 11.92 18.45 -4.93
N ILE A 77 11.56 17.97 -3.73
CA ILE A 77 10.19 18.05 -3.20
C ILE A 77 9.74 19.50 -3.09
N TRP A 78 10.55 20.37 -2.49
CA TRP A 78 10.18 21.77 -2.31
C TRP A 78 9.94 22.50 -3.64
N LYS A 79 10.70 22.16 -4.68
CA LYS A 79 10.51 22.68 -6.04
C LYS A 79 9.24 22.16 -6.71
N SER A 80 8.80 20.94 -6.36
CA SER A 80 7.65 20.25 -6.99
C SER A 80 6.43 20.12 -6.08
N LYS A 81 6.42 20.81 -4.92
CA LYS A 81 5.45 20.62 -3.83
C LYS A 81 3.99 20.72 -4.27
N THR A 82 3.67 21.64 -5.19
CA THR A 82 2.31 21.85 -5.68
C THR A 82 1.82 20.64 -6.46
N ASN A 83 2.66 20.09 -7.36
CA ASN A 83 2.32 18.91 -8.13
C ASN A 83 2.22 17.69 -7.23
N ILE A 84 3.15 17.51 -6.31
CA ILE A 84 3.15 16.39 -5.36
C ILE A 84 1.86 16.44 -4.51
N LEU A 85 1.51 17.59 -3.92
CA LEU A 85 0.26 17.73 -3.15
C LEU A 85 -0.99 17.44 -4.00
N LEU A 86 -1.04 17.95 -5.23
CA LEU A 86 -2.22 17.81 -6.07
C LEU A 86 -2.40 16.37 -6.57
N LEU A 87 -1.32 15.71 -6.97
CA LEU A 87 -1.35 14.35 -7.52
C LEU A 87 -1.37 13.27 -6.43
N SER A 88 -0.75 13.52 -5.28
CA SER A 88 -0.59 12.50 -4.23
C SER A 88 -1.59 12.63 -3.09
N PHE A 89 -2.18 13.80 -2.87
CA PHE A 89 -3.17 14.02 -1.82
C PHE A 89 -4.56 14.23 -2.40
N ILE A 90 -4.72 15.24 -3.27
CA ILE A 90 -6.03 15.60 -3.82
C ILE A 90 -6.58 14.48 -4.70
N LEU A 91 -5.77 13.95 -5.63
CA LEU A 91 -6.22 12.89 -6.53
C LEU A 91 -6.61 11.61 -5.77
N VAL A 92 -5.89 11.26 -4.71
CA VAL A 92 -6.17 10.06 -3.89
C VAL A 92 -7.49 10.23 -3.15
N ILE A 93 -7.70 11.39 -2.51
CA ILE A 93 -8.97 11.71 -1.86
C ILE A 93 -10.12 11.63 -2.86
N LEU A 94 -9.97 12.25 -4.03
CA LEU A 94 -11.00 12.19 -5.07
C LEU A 94 -11.24 10.74 -5.53
N SER A 95 -10.19 9.95 -5.71
CA SER A 95 -10.31 8.53 -6.09
C SER A 95 -11.10 7.74 -5.05
N VAL A 96 -10.80 7.93 -3.76
CA VAL A 96 -11.54 7.29 -2.67
C VAL A 96 -13.00 7.75 -2.61
N LEU A 97 -13.25 9.06 -2.77
CA LEU A 97 -14.59 9.64 -2.77
C LEU A 97 -15.46 9.18 -3.95
N VAL A 98 -14.85 8.87 -5.10
CA VAL A 98 -15.56 8.34 -6.27
C VAL A 98 -15.72 6.82 -6.17
N LEU A 99 -14.64 6.09 -5.87
CA LEU A 99 -14.65 4.64 -5.84
C LEU A 99 -15.42 4.07 -4.66
N GLY A 100 -15.39 4.69 -3.48
CA GLY A 100 -16.09 4.20 -2.29
C GLY A 100 -17.61 4.06 -2.51
N PRO A 101 -18.32 5.13 -2.92
CA PRO A 101 -19.75 5.05 -3.23
C PRO A 101 -20.03 4.16 -4.43
N TYR A 102 -19.13 4.12 -5.42
CA TYR A 102 -19.28 3.21 -6.57
C TYR A 102 -19.22 1.73 -6.15
N ILE A 103 -18.28 1.36 -5.28
CA ILE A 103 -18.18 0.02 -4.71
C ILE A 103 -19.42 -0.28 -3.86
N HIS A 104 -19.88 0.67 -3.05
CA HIS A 104 -21.09 0.51 -2.24
C HIS A 104 -22.34 0.33 -3.12
N TRP A 105 -22.41 1.01 -4.26
CA TRP A 105 -23.49 0.82 -5.23
C TRP A 105 -23.47 -0.57 -5.86
N LEU A 106 -22.28 -1.12 -6.17
CA LEU A 106 -22.12 -2.50 -6.65
C LEU A 106 -22.41 -3.55 -5.58
N LEU A 107 -22.06 -3.26 -4.32
CA LEU A 107 -22.14 -4.16 -3.18
C LEU A 107 -22.85 -3.47 -2.00
N PRO A 108 -24.19 -3.29 -2.06
CA PRO A 108 -24.94 -2.54 -1.06
C PRO A 108 -24.91 -3.15 0.35
N ALA A 109 -24.61 -4.45 0.44
CA ALA A 109 -24.50 -5.18 1.69
C ALA A 109 -23.25 -4.78 2.51
N ILE A 110 -22.25 -4.15 1.88
CA ILE A 110 -21.01 -3.74 2.54
C ILE A 110 -21.17 -2.31 3.08
N PRO A 111 -20.82 -2.02 4.35
CA PRO A 111 -20.88 -0.68 4.89
C PRO A 111 -20.02 0.30 4.08
N LEU A 112 -20.53 1.52 3.87
CA LEU A 112 -19.84 2.54 3.07
C LEU A 112 -18.41 2.83 3.56
N ALA A 113 -18.17 2.78 4.88
CA ALA A 113 -16.84 2.93 5.48
C ALA A 113 -15.86 1.81 5.03
N ALA A 114 -16.33 0.57 4.91
CA ALA A 114 -15.52 -0.53 4.38
C ALA A 114 -15.25 -0.36 2.88
N CYS A 115 -16.19 0.20 2.12
CA CYS A 115 -15.97 0.53 0.71
C CYS A 115 -14.92 1.64 0.55
N PHE A 116 -14.92 2.66 1.42
CA PHE A 116 -13.87 3.68 1.45
C PHE A 116 -12.51 3.09 1.83
N ALA A 117 -12.47 2.17 2.80
CA ALA A 117 -11.23 1.48 3.18
C ALA A 117 -10.67 0.67 1.99
N MET A 118 -11.52 -0.05 1.28
CA MET A 118 -11.14 -0.79 0.07
C MET A 118 -10.64 0.16 -1.03
N ALA A 119 -11.33 1.26 -1.28
CA ALA A 119 -10.90 2.26 -2.26
C ALA A 119 -9.55 2.90 -1.87
N ALA A 120 -9.32 3.16 -0.59
CA ALA A 120 -8.07 3.72 -0.08
C ALA A 120 -6.91 2.72 -0.16
N ALA A 121 -7.15 1.43 0.03
CA ALA A 121 -6.15 0.38 -0.15
C ALA A 121 -5.74 0.18 -1.62
N LEU A 122 -6.65 0.47 -2.55
CA LEU A 122 -6.42 0.36 -4.00
C LEU A 122 -5.93 1.67 -4.65
N GLY A 123 -6.05 2.80 -3.93
CA GLY A 123 -5.77 4.14 -4.43
C GLY A 123 -4.30 4.42 -4.74
N PRO A 124 -3.34 3.99 -3.88
CA PRO A 124 -1.93 4.21 -4.15
C PRO A 124 -1.44 3.54 -5.43
N THR A 125 -0.90 4.34 -6.33
CA THR A 125 -0.31 3.89 -7.58
C THR A 125 1.17 3.63 -7.33
N ASP A 126 1.52 2.36 -7.23
CA ASP A 126 2.82 1.88 -6.83
C ASP A 126 3.97 2.44 -7.71
N ALA A 127 4.80 3.32 -7.14
CA ALA A 127 6.00 3.83 -7.81
C ALA A 127 7.00 2.72 -8.15
N VAL A 128 7.00 1.61 -7.40
CA VAL A 128 7.84 0.44 -7.69
C VAL A 128 7.48 -0.17 -9.04
N SER A 129 6.20 -0.17 -9.39
CA SER A 129 5.73 -0.62 -10.70
C SER A 129 6.30 0.26 -11.83
N VAL A 130 6.35 1.58 -11.65
CA VAL A 130 6.95 2.52 -12.62
C VAL A 130 8.47 2.33 -12.73
N VAL A 131 9.17 2.18 -11.60
CA VAL A 131 10.62 1.92 -11.54
C VAL A 131 10.99 0.57 -12.18
N SER A 132 10.10 -0.42 -12.09
CA SER A 132 10.33 -1.73 -12.74
C SER A 132 10.25 -1.63 -14.27
N ILE A 133 9.37 -0.77 -14.79
CA ILE A 133 9.20 -0.52 -16.24
C ILE A 133 10.30 0.39 -16.77
N SER A 134 10.84 1.32 -15.96
CA SER A 134 11.95 2.19 -16.36
C SER A 134 13.25 1.42 -16.68
N LYS A 135 13.38 0.18 -16.17
CA LYS A 135 14.47 -0.74 -16.57
C LYS A 135 14.32 -1.26 -18.00
N THR A 136 13.11 -1.20 -18.56
CA THR A 136 12.77 -1.67 -19.92
C THR A 136 12.55 -0.50 -20.89
N VAL A 137 12.18 0.68 -20.40
CA VAL A 137 11.91 1.89 -21.18
C VAL A 137 12.73 3.07 -20.64
N LYS A 138 13.45 3.79 -21.50
CA LYS A 138 14.24 4.97 -21.09
C LYS A 138 13.33 6.11 -20.63
N ILE A 139 13.20 6.29 -19.32
CA ILE A 139 12.52 7.44 -18.69
C ILE A 139 13.58 8.49 -18.31
N PRO A 140 13.40 9.78 -18.64
CA PRO A 140 14.32 10.83 -18.19
C PRO A 140 14.41 10.90 -16.67
N GLY A 141 15.63 11.05 -16.11
CA GLY A 141 15.85 10.99 -14.66
C GLY A 141 15.00 11.99 -13.84
N LYS A 142 14.74 13.18 -14.38
CA LYS A 142 13.84 14.17 -13.74
C LYS A 142 12.40 13.66 -13.59
N THR A 143 11.89 12.94 -14.60
CA THR A 143 10.54 12.38 -14.58
C THR A 143 10.48 11.18 -13.65
N LEU A 144 11.51 10.34 -13.65
CA LEU A 144 11.64 9.21 -12.72
C LEU A 144 11.59 9.68 -11.25
N HIS A 145 12.40 10.70 -10.90
CA HIS A 145 12.40 11.25 -9.54
C HIS A 145 11.08 11.92 -9.15
N LEU A 146 10.37 12.54 -10.09
CA LEU A 146 9.06 13.11 -9.81
C LEU A 146 8.02 12.00 -9.52
N LEU A 147 8.05 10.91 -10.28
CA LEU A 147 7.20 9.73 -10.07
C LEU A 147 7.53 9.00 -8.76
N GLU A 148 8.81 8.89 -8.40
CA GLU A 148 9.25 8.33 -7.10
C GLU A 148 8.72 9.16 -5.92
N ASN A 149 8.83 10.49 -6.02
CA ASN A 149 8.30 11.39 -4.99
C ASN A 149 6.78 11.33 -4.93
N GLU A 150 6.08 11.35 -6.07
CA GLU A 150 4.62 11.19 -6.12
C GLU A 150 4.15 9.89 -5.42
N GLY A 151 4.78 8.76 -5.74
CA GLY A 151 4.42 7.47 -5.15
C GLY A 151 4.54 7.46 -3.62
N LEU A 152 5.63 8.01 -3.07
CA LEU A 152 5.84 8.05 -1.62
C LEU A 152 4.72 8.81 -0.89
N PHE A 153 4.33 9.99 -1.40
CA PHE A 153 3.25 10.76 -0.80
C PHE A 153 1.88 10.13 -1.05
N ASN A 154 1.70 9.42 -2.17
CA ASN A 154 0.48 8.71 -2.50
C ASN A 154 0.26 7.54 -1.54
N ASP A 155 1.30 6.74 -1.27
CA ASP A 155 1.27 5.63 -0.31
C ASP A 155 0.93 6.11 1.09
N ALA A 156 1.58 7.19 1.55
CA ALA A 156 1.26 7.79 2.85
C ALA A 156 -0.20 8.27 2.92
N SER A 157 -0.69 8.94 1.87
CA SER A 157 -2.06 9.46 1.81
C SER A 157 -3.10 8.33 1.78
N GLY A 158 -2.84 7.26 1.02
CA GLY A 158 -3.68 6.08 0.98
C GLY A 158 -3.73 5.34 2.32
N LEU A 159 -2.59 5.18 2.99
CA LEU A 159 -2.53 4.57 4.32
C LEU A 159 -3.33 5.37 5.36
N ILE A 160 -3.21 6.70 5.33
CA ILE A 160 -3.98 7.61 6.21
C ILE A 160 -5.48 7.45 5.96
N LEU A 161 -5.91 7.45 4.70
CA LEU A 161 -7.32 7.31 4.32
C LEU A 161 -7.85 5.91 4.67
N LEU A 162 -7.03 4.87 4.52
CA LEU A 162 -7.35 3.50 4.92
C LEU A 162 -7.60 3.43 6.43
N GLN A 163 -6.67 3.94 7.24
CA GLN A 163 -6.82 3.98 8.69
C GLN A 163 -8.07 4.76 9.09
N THR A 164 -8.31 5.92 8.48
CA THR A 164 -9.50 6.75 8.69
C THR A 164 -10.79 5.97 8.41
N ALA A 165 -10.85 5.27 7.28
CA ALA A 165 -12.02 4.50 6.89
C ALA A 165 -12.26 3.27 7.78
N VAL A 166 -11.19 2.59 8.21
CA VAL A 166 -11.26 1.48 9.17
C VAL A 166 -11.74 1.96 10.53
N MET A 167 -11.25 3.10 11.02
CA MET A 167 -11.72 3.70 12.28
C MET A 167 -13.20 4.06 12.20
N ALA A 168 -13.64 4.68 11.09
CA ALA A 168 -15.06 4.97 10.86
C ALA A 168 -15.93 3.70 10.80
N LEU A 169 -15.39 2.58 10.32
CA LEU A 169 -16.07 1.29 10.29
C LEU A 169 -16.20 0.67 11.68
N LEU A 170 -15.13 0.70 12.49
CA LEU A 170 -15.09 0.04 13.79
C LEU A 170 -15.88 0.80 14.86
N TYR A 171 -15.81 2.13 14.86
CA TYR A 171 -16.31 2.94 15.96
C TYR A 171 -17.51 3.82 15.59
N GLY A 172 -18.01 3.76 14.35
CA GLY A 172 -19.03 4.69 13.86
C GLY A 172 -18.47 6.11 13.66
N SER A 173 -19.30 7.07 13.26
CA SER A 173 -18.87 8.37 12.72
C SER A 173 -17.88 9.14 13.60
N TYR A 174 -16.60 9.11 13.25
CA TYR A 174 -15.61 10.12 13.65
C TYR A 174 -15.65 11.29 12.67
N SER A 175 -15.56 12.52 13.15
CA SER A 175 -15.45 13.67 12.25
C SER A 175 -14.10 13.58 11.52
N ALA A 176 -14.10 13.83 10.20
CA ALA A 176 -12.88 13.88 9.39
C ALA A 176 -11.84 14.86 9.98
N THR A 177 -12.31 15.90 10.68
CA THR A 177 -11.46 16.86 11.39
C THR A 177 -10.75 16.28 12.61
N GLY A 178 -11.40 15.39 13.37
CA GLY A 178 -10.81 14.72 14.54
C GLY A 178 -9.65 13.80 14.14
N LEU A 179 -9.79 13.10 13.02
CA LEU A 179 -8.76 12.22 12.46
C LEU A 179 -7.55 12.99 11.92
N ILE A 180 -7.77 14.08 11.18
CA ILE A 180 -6.68 14.96 10.73
C ILE A 180 -5.91 15.50 11.95
N SER A 181 -6.62 15.89 13.01
CA SER A 181 -5.96 16.36 14.24
C SER A 181 -5.18 15.26 14.95
N GLN A 182 -5.72 14.05 15.09
CA GLN A 182 -5.01 12.91 15.69
C GLN A 182 -3.79 12.50 14.88
N LEU A 183 -3.86 12.58 13.56
CA LEU A 183 -2.76 12.20 12.69
C LEU A 183 -1.64 13.24 12.70
N ILE A 184 -1.98 14.53 12.77
CA ILE A 184 -1.00 15.60 13.01
C ILE A 184 -0.33 15.38 14.37
N ILE A 185 -1.10 15.03 15.41
CA ILE A 185 -0.57 14.76 16.74
C ILE A 185 0.35 13.53 16.73
N SER A 186 -0.06 12.42 16.08
CA SER A 186 0.73 11.19 16.03
C SER A 186 1.97 11.30 15.14
N THR A 187 1.91 12.05 14.04
CA THR A 187 3.08 12.33 13.18
C THR A 187 4.08 13.28 13.84
N LEU A 188 3.64 14.13 14.78
CA LEU A 188 4.51 14.99 15.60
C LEU A 188 5.02 14.30 16.88
N GLY A 189 4.69 13.03 17.11
CA GLY A 189 5.18 12.23 18.24
C GLY A 189 4.31 12.28 19.51
N GLY A 190 3.04 12.66 19.41
CA GLY A 190 2.06 12.65 20.51
C GLY A 190 1.15 11.42 20.48
N SER A 191 1.13 10.71 21.62
CA SER A 191 0.38 9.50 22.04
C SER A 191 -0.64 8.87 21.09
#